data_AF-A0A2L1KGP7-F1
#
_entry.id   AF-A0A2L1KGP7-F1
#
_cell.length_a   1.000
_cell.length_b   1.000
_cell.length_c   1.000
_cell.angle_alpha   90.00
_cell.angle_beta   90.00
_cell.angle_gamma   90.00
#
_symmetry.space_group_name_H-M   'P 1'
#
loop_
_entity.id
_entity.type
_entity.pdbx_description
1 polymer ?
#
loop_
_entity_poly.entity_id
_entity_poly.type
_entity_poly.pdbx_seq_one_letter_code
_entity_poly.pdbx_strand_id
1 'polypeptide(L)'
;MIDFTGGYNDTWAPIWQDFFCDWRKIRFNDGVEPPSWIIGDLAIEADCAGILFESVANPGGRNLVLFTDQLPVHGNIVVNDPRGDLPTDQSSWTRP
;
A
#
# COMPACT_ATOMS: atom_id res chain seq x y z
N MET A 1 0.04 -7.65 -9.51
CA MET A 1 -0.58 -6.94 -8.36
C MET A 1 -1.28 -7.97 -7.51
N ILE A 2 -1.16 -7.86 -6.19
CA ILE A 2 -1.86 -8.72 -5.24
C ILE A 2 -3.20 -8.06 -4.87
N ASP A 3 -4.31 -8.76 -5.07
CA ASP A 3 -5.64 -8.32 -4.65
C ASP A 3 -6.03 -9.02 -3.35
N PHE A 4 -5.97 -8.29 -2.25
CA PHE A 4 -6.31 -8.74 -0.90
C PHE A 4 -7.64 -8.14 -0.40
N THR A 5 -8.48 -7.63 -1.31
CA THR A 5 -9.79 -7.04 -0.93
C THR A 5 -10.78 -8.06 -0.38
N GLY A 6 -10.63 -9.34 -0.75
CA GLY A 6 -11.43 -10.44 -0.19
C GLY A 6 -11.05 -10.83 1.24
N GLY A 7 -9.97 -10.27 1.79
CA GLY A 7 -9.42 -10.64 3.09
C GLY A 7 -8.77 -12.03 3.10
N TYR A 8 -8.34 -12.45 4.30
CA TYR A 8 -7.67 -13.72 4.51
C TYR A 8 -8.65 -14.90 4.42
N ASN A 9 -8.16 -16.00 3.86
CA ASN A 9 -8.81 -17.32 3.80
C ASN A 9 -7.71 -18.40 3.62
N ASP A 10 -8.09 -19.67 3.58
CA ASP A 10 -7.16 -20.81 3.53
C ASP A 10 -6.30 -20.90 2.25
N THR A 11 -6.58 -20.10 1.22
CA THR A 11 -5.75 -20.03 0.00
C THR A 11 -4.53 -19.12 0.15
N TRP A 12 -4.51 -18.26 1.16
CA TRP A 12 -3.39 -17.35 1.42
C TRP A 12 -2.32 -18.02 2.27
N ALA A 13 -1.06 -17.62 2.07
CA ALA A 13 0.01 -17.99 2.98
C ALA A 13 -0.29 -17.43 4.39
N PRO A 14 -0.01 -18.16 5.49
CA PRO A 14 -0.44 -17.79 6.84
C PRO A 14 -0.05 -16.37 7.28
N ILE A 15 1.09 -15.84 6.81
CA ILE A 15 1.55 -14.48 7.15
C ILE A 15 0.51 -13.41 6.80
N TRP A 16 -0.30 -13.61 5.76
CA TRP A 16 -1.34 -12.66 5.34
C TRP A 16 -2.46 -12.47 6.37
N GLN A 17 -2.62 -13.39 7.32
CA GLN A 17 -3.55 -13.22 8.44
C GLN A 17 -3.22 -11.98 9.28
N ASP A 18 -1.94 -11.62 9.38
CA ASP A 18 -1.45 -10.49 10.16
C ASP A 18 -1.28 -9.21 9.32
N PHE A 19 -1.76 -9.18 8.08
CA PHE A 19 -1.62 -8.03 7.19
C PHE A 19 -2.20 -6.74 7.79
N PHE A 20 -3.34 -6.86 8.48
CA PHE A 20 -4.01 -5.73 9.15
C PHE A 20 -3.49 -5.47 10.58
N CYS A 21 -2.29 -5.94 10.93
CA CYS A 21 -1.69 -5.67 12.23
C CYS A 21 -1.59 -4.16 12.52
N ASP A 22 -1.58 -3.79 13.81
CA ASP A 22 -1.30 -2.43 14.24
C ASP A 22 0.20 -2.13 14.08
N TRP A 23 0.61 -1.94 12.83
CA TRP A 23 2.00 -1.74 12.44
C TRP A 23 2.63 -0.55 13.18
N ARG A 24 1.82 0.48 13.47
CA ARG A 24 2.28 1.69 14.15
C ARG A 24 2.65 1.35 15.59
N LYS A 25 1.78 0.65 16.32
CA LYS A 25 2.11 0.17 17.66
C LYS A 25 3.34 -0.75 17.63
N ILE A 26 3.35 -1.77 16.76
CA ILE A 26 4.44 -2.75 16.69
C ILE A 26 5.77 -2.05 16.45
N ARG A 27 5.81 -1.10 15.51
CA ARG A 27 7.05 -0.40 15.19
C ARG A 27 7.48 0.59 16.27
N PHE A 28 6.57 1.45 16.74
CA PHE A 28 6.94 2.57 17.61
C PHE A 28 6.97 2.22 19.09
N ASN A 29 6.15 1.26 19.53
CA ASN A 29 6.10 0.86 20.94
C ASN A 29 6.97 -0.37 21.19
N ASP A 30 6.90 -1.36 20.30
CA ASP A 30 7.56 -2.65 20.52
C ASP A 30 8.95 -2.70 19.86
N GLY A 31 9.25 -1.78 18.93
CA GLY A 31 10.54 -1.68 18.26
C GLY A 31 10.81 -2.79 17.24
N VAL A 32 9.77 -3.55 16.89
CA VAL A 32 9.85 -4.72 16.01
C VAL A 32 9.39 -4.36 14.60
N GLU A 33 9.87 -5.11 13.61
CA GLU A 33 9.36 -5.05 12.24
C GLU A 33 7.95 -5.63 12.15
N PRO A 34 6.95 -4.87 11.69
CA PRO A 34 5.59 -5.36 11.54
C PRO A 34 5.46 -6.45 10.46
N PRO A 35 4.59 -7.46 10.65
CA PRO A 35 4.29 -8.46 9.62
C PRO A 35 3.85 -7.86 8.28
N SER A 36 3.15 -6.71 8.29
CA SER A 36 2.73 -6.03 7.06
C SER A 36 3.90 -5.53 6.21
N TRP A 37 5.08 -5.28 6.79
CA TRP A 37 6.28 -4.91 6.05
C TRP A 37 6.90 -6.13 5.37
N ILE A 38 7.00 -7.24 6.10
CA ILE A 38 7.47 -8.52 5.55
C ILE A 38 6.58 -8.96 4.37
N ILE A 39 5.25 -8.79 4.47
CA ILE A 39 4.33 -9.04 3.36
C ILE A 39 4.62 -8.14 2.15
N GLY A 40 4.99 -6.87 2.41
CA GLY A 40 5.46 -5.96 1.37
C GLY A 40 6.70 -6.48 0.66
N ASP A 41 7.70 -6.93 1.41
CA ASP A 41 8.94 -7.51 0.85
C ASP A 41 8.64 -8.77 0.02
N LEU A 42 7.81 -9.68 0.53
CA LEU A 42 7.38 -10.87 -0.21
C LEU A 42 6.65 -10.52 -1.51
N ALA A 43 5.84 -9.46 -1.51
CA ALA A 43 5.17 -8.99 -2.71
C ALA A 43 6.17 -8.42 -3.73
N ILE A 44 7.19 -7.69 -3.27
CA ILE A 44 8.28 -7.19 -4.12
C ILE A 44 9.09 -8.35 -4.70
N GLU A 45 9.48 -9.33 -3.88
CA GLU A 45 10.20 -10.53 -4.31
C GLU A 45 9.42 -11.37 -5.33
N ALA A 46 8.08 -11.34 -5.24
CA ALA A 46 7.18 -11.98 -6.19
C ALA A 46 6.93 -11.16 -7.47
N ASP A 47 7.73 -10.12 -7.74
CA ASP A 47 7.61 -9.25 -8.92
C ASP A 47 6.19 -8.68 -9.07
N CYS A 48 5.60 -8.23 -7.96
CA CYS A 48 4.31 -7.57 -7.97
C CYS A 48 4.46 -6.05 -7.97
N ALA A 49 3.65 -5.36 -8.78
CA ALA A 49 3.58 -3.90 -8.79
C ALA A 49 3.05 -3.25 -7.49
N GLY A 50 2.38 -4.01 -6.62
CA GLY A 50 1.63 -3.45 -5.49
C GLY A 50 0.59 -4.39 -4.89
N ILE A 51 -0.11 -3.87 -3.87
CA ILE A 51 -1.13 -4.57 -3.07
C ILE A 51 -2.40 -3.70 -3.00
N LEU A 52 -3.55 -4.27 -3.32
CA LEU A 52 -4.88 -3.67 -3.17
C LEU A 52 -5.60 -4.33 -1.99
N PHE A 53 -6.16 -3.55 -1.07
CA PHE A 53 -6.83 -4.08 0.13
C PHE A 53 -7.93 -3.16 0.65
N GLU A 54 -8.84 -3.69 1.48
CA GLU A 54 -9.93 -2.92 2.09
C GLU A 54 -9.41 -1.93 3.14
N SER A 55 -10.04 -0.76 3.22
CA SER A 55 -9.68 0.26 4.19
C SER A 55 -10.29 -0.03 5.56
N VAL A 56 -9.43 -0.08 6.58
CA VAL A 56 -9.86 -0.19 7.99
C VAL A 56 -10.48 1.13 8.47
N ALA A 57 -10.04 2.27 7.93
CA ALA A 57 -10.49 3.59 8.37
C ALA A 57 -11.80 4.06 7.71
N ASN A 58 -12.10 3.58 6.50
CA ASN A 58 -13.28 3.96 5.74
C ASN A 58 -13.98 2.72 5.17
N PRO A 59 -15.08 2.22 5.77
CA PRO A 59 -15.80 1.05 5.30
C PRO A 59 -16.22 1.15 3.82
N GLY A 60 -15.91 0.11 3.04
CA GLY A 60 -16.13 0.07 1.58
C GLY A 60 -15.12 0.87 0.76
N GLY A 61 -14.20 1.58 1.42
CA GLY A 61 -13.04 2.20 0.78
C GLY A 61 -11.93 1.19 0.53
N ARG A 62 -11.10 1.46 -0.47
CA ARG A 62 -9.94 0.64 -0.81
C ARG A 62 -8.66 1.43 -0.67
N ASN A 63 -7.61 0.74 -0.26
CA ASN A 63 -6.25 1.25 -0.23
C ASN A 63 -5.42 0.55 -1.31
N LEU A 64 -4.52 1.30 -1.92
CA LEU A 64 -3.59 0.79 -2.93
C LEU A 64 -2.17 1.16 -2.50
N VAL A 65 -1.31 0.16 -2.39
CA VAL A 65 0.14 0.30 -2.27
C VAL A 65 0.75 0.02 -3.64
N LEU A 66 1.66 0.88 -4.08
CA LEU A 66 2.44 0.71 -5.31
C LEU A 66 3.93 0.72 -4.98
N PHE A 67 4.65 -0.28 -5.46
CA PHE A 67 6.10 -0.38 -5.28
C PHE A 67 6.77 0.33 -6.46
N THR A 68 7.28 1.53 -6.22
CA THR A 68 7.77 2.42 -7.28
C THR A 68 8.90 1.83 -8.10
N ASP A 69 9.74 1.01 -7.48
CA ASP A 69 10.87 0.35 -8.14
C ASP A 69 10.42 -0.77 -9.09
N GLN A 70 9.23 -1.33 -8.87
CA GLN A 70 8.62 -2.35 -9.73
C GLN A 70 7.80 -1.75 -10.88
N LEU A 71 7.42 -0.47 -10.78
CA LEU A 71 6.56 0.17 -11.78
C LEU A 71 7.14 0.11 -13.20
N PRO A 72 8.42 0.37 -13.48
CA PRO A 72 8.93 0.37 -14.86
C PRO A 72 8.67 -0.92 -15.64
N VAL A 73 8.56 -2.06 -14.95
CA VAL A 73 8.25 -3.37 -15.53
C VAL A 73 6.75 -3.57 -15.73
N HIS A 74 5.92 -2.98 -14.85
CA HIS A 74 4.48 -3.18 -14.84
C HIS A 74 3.66 -2.04 -15.47
N GLY A 75 4.27 -0.90 -15.77
CA GLY A 75 3.62 0.25 -16.41
C GLY A 75 4.14 1.61 -15.92
N ASN A 76 3.26 2.61 -15.95
CA ASN A 76 3.57 3.98 -15.55
C ASN A 76 2.42 4.58 -14.75
N ILE A 77 2.77 5.45 -13.80
CA ILE A 77 1.79 6.31 -13.10
C ILE A 77 1.80 7.65 -13.81
N VAL A 78 0.63 8.09 -14.24
CA VAL A 78 0.42 9.42 -14.83
C VAL A 78 -0.55 10.19 -13.96
N VAL A 79 -0.24 11.47 -13.73
CA VAL A 79 -1.16 12.38 -13.04
C VAL A 79 -2.35 12.64 -13.95
N ASN A 80 -3.55 12.34 -13.47
CA ASN A 80 -4.79 12.67 -14.16
C ASN A 80 -5.31 14.03 -13.67
N ASP A 81 -4.84 15.10 -14.29
CA ASP A 81 -5.27 16.46 -14.00
C ASP A 81 -5.69 17.20 -15.29
N PRO A 82 -6.88 16.88 -15.84
CA PRO A 82 -7.33 17.47 -17.10
C PRO A 82 -7.66 18.96 -17.00
N ARG A 83 -7.76 19.50 -15.78
CA ARG A 83 -8.14 20.90 -15.52
C ARG A 83 -6.98 21.75 -15.01
N GLY A 84 -5.87 21.15 -14.61
CA GLY A 84 -4.74 21.87 -14.01
C GLY A 84 -5.05 22.34 -12.58
N ASP A 85 -5.96 21.66 -11.89
CA ASP A 85 -6.42 22.05 -10.56
C ASP A 85 -5.50 21.50 -9.45
N LEU A 86 -4.64 20.53 -9.78
CA LEU A 86 -3.73 19.94 -8.80
C LEU A 86 -2.49 20.84 -8.58
N PRO A 87 -2.03 20.95 -7.33
CA PRO A 87 -0.72 21.51 -6.99
C PRO A 87 0.40 20.89 -7.83
N THR A 88 1.16 21.73 -8.53
CA THR A 88 2.24 21.27 -9.41
C THR A 88 3.42 20.69 -8.63
N ASP A 89 3.73 21.32 -7.50
CA ASP A 89 4.85 20.96 -6.64
C ASP A 89 4.63 21.47 -5.20
N GLN A 90 5.65 21.29 -4.35
CA GLN A 90 5.60 21.69 -2.94
C GLN A 90 5.35 23.20 -2.74
N SER A 91 5.71 24.06 -3.71
CA SER A 91 5.50 25.51 -3.63
C SER A 91 4.04 25.93 -3.83
N SER A 92 3.22 25.04 -4.39
CA SER A 92 1.79 25.28 -4.62
C SER A 92 0.97 25.29 -3.32
N TRP A 93 1.51 24.75 -2.23
CA TRP A 93 0.87 24.76 -0.91
C TRP A 93 1.33 26.00 -0.12
N THR A 94 0.43 26.94 0.12
CA THR A 94 0.67 28.01 1.11
C THR A 94 0.67 27.41 2.51
N ARG A 95 1.77 27.55 3.25
CA ARG A 95 1.79 27.21 4.69
C ARG A 95 0.82 28.14 5.43
N PRO A 96 -0.06 27.61 6.32
CA PRO A 96 -0.76 28.43 7.30
C PRO A 96 0.20 29.09 8.28
#